data_AF-A0A2V9XMN9-F1
#
_entry.id   AF-A0A2V9XMN9-F1
#
_cell.length_a   1.000
_cell.length_b   1.000
_cell.length_c   1.000
_cell.angle_alpha   90.00
_cell.angle_beta   90.00
_cell.angle_gamma   90.00
#
_symmetry.space_group_name_H-M   'P 1'
#
loop_
_entity.id
_entity.type
_entity.pdbx_description
1 polymer ?
#
loop_
_entity_poly.entity_id
_entity_poly.type
_entity_poly.pdbx_seq_one_letter_code
_entity_poly.pdbx_strand_id
1 'polypeptide(L)'
;MGYELIRDCWPDSSTANCAVTAKESEVSFRTIPFTDAWYFGAGMLSFVGKEDTAIRLLRAALEHSLCVYPSVDYDPLFDKVRQWEEFKTARQAGIACQKKFAPYTRIQIQ
;
A
#
# COMPACT_ATOMS: atom_id res chain seq x y z
N MET A 1 5.41 8.42 11.93
CA MET A 1 4.48 8.62 10.80
C MET A 1 3.19 7.81 10.86
N GLY A 2 3.06 6.71 11.62
CA GLY A 2 1.77 5.98 11.74
C GLY A 2 0.91 6.32 12.95
N TYR A 3 1.49 6.88 14.02
CA TYR A 3 0.79 7.11 15.29
C TYR A 3 -0.41 8.06 15.15
N GLU A 4 -0.22 9.20 14.49
CA GLU A 4 -1.28 10.21 14.35
C GLU A 4 -2.42 9.69 13.49
N LEU A 5 -2.11 8.96 12.42
CA LEU A 5 -3.12 8.30 11.59
C LEU A 5 -3.99 7.35 12.42
N ILE A 6 -3.37 6.49 13.23
CA ILE A 6 -4.12 5.56 14.08
C ILE A 6 -4.90 6.29 15.18
N ARG A 7 -4.31 7.28 15.82
CA ARG A 7 -4.97 8.09 16.86
C ARG A 7 -6.21 8.80 16.32
N ASP A 8 -6.09 9.44 15.16
CA ASP A 8 -7.14 10.30 14.63
C ASP A 8 -8.18 9.52 13.83
N CYS A 9 -7.79 8.40 13.21
CA CYS A 9 -8.67 7.61 12.35
C CYS A 9 -9.05 6.24 12.91
N TRP A 10 -8.88 5.99 14.21
CA TRP A 10 -9.29 4.71 14.79
C TRP A 10 -10.73 4.37 14.39
N PRO A 11 -11.02 3.19 13.82
CA PRO A 11 -12.31 2.89 13.21
C PRO A 11 -13.52 3.16 14.12
N ASP A 12 -13.40 2.85 15.41
CA ASP A 12 -14.50 3.00 16.38
C ASP A 12 -14.49 4.35 17.12
N SER A 13 -13.46 5.18 16.92
CA SER A 13 -13.28 6.42 17.67
C SER A 13 -12.57 7.51 16.85
N SER A 14 -12.96 7.64 15.58
CA SER A 14 -12.35 8.62 14.68
C SER A 14 -12.65 10.05 15.15
N THR A 15 -11.63 10.91 15.08
CA THR A 15 -11.71 12.32 15.41
C THR A 15 -12.07 13.16 14.18
N ALA A 16 -12.46 14.42 14.39
CA ALA A 16 -12.73 15.37 13.31
C ALA A 16 -11.52 15.62 12.38
N ASN A 17 -10.30 15.37 12.86
CA ASN A 17 -9.07 15.59 12.10
C ASN A 17 -8.73 14.45 11.14
N CYS A 18 -9.40 13.30 11.24
CA CYS A 18 -9.04 12.10 10.52
C CYS A 18 -8.87 12.28 9.00
N ALA A 19 -9.77 13.02 8.36
CA ALA A 19 -9.67 13.26 6.91
C ALA A 19 -8.39 14.03 6.53
N VAL A 20 -7.99 15.01 7.35
CA VAL A 20 -6.76 15.78 7.17
C VAL A 20 -5.54 14.89 7.41
N THR A 21 -5.49 14.21 8.56
CA THR A 21 -4.39 13.33 8.94
C THR A 21 -4.16 12.21 7.92
N ALA A 22 -5.22 11.63 7.34
CA ALA A 22 -5.11 10.61 6.30
C ALA A 22 -4.44 11.13 5.02
N LYS A 23 -4.82 12.34 4.58
CA LYS A 23 -4.22 12.98 3.39
C LYS A 23 -2.75 13.34 3.63
N GLU A 24 -2.43 13.89 4.79
CA GLU A 24 -1.05 14.22 5.18
C GLU A 24 -0.18 12.98 5.32
N SER A 25 -0.76 11.88 5.83
CA SER A 25 -0.08 10.58 5.89
C SER A 25 0.27 10.07 4.50
N GLU A 26 -0.63 10.15 3.51
CA GLU A 26 -0.35 9.77 2.11
C GLU A 26 0.86 10.53 1.55
N VAL A 27 0.88 11.86 1.74
CA VAL A 27 1.99 12.72 1.29
C VAL A 27 3.28 12.37 2.03
N SER A 28 3.20 12.15 3.34
CA SER A 28 4.37 11.85 4.17
C SER A 28 4.98 10.51 3.81
N PHE A 29 4.19 9.47 3.54
CA PHE A 29 4.75 8.19 3.08
C PHE A 29 5.51 8.36 1.77
N ARG A 30 5.00 9.17 0.83
CA ARG A 30 5.68 9.44 -0.44
C ARG A 30 7.01 10.19 -0.34
N THR A 31 7.34 10.81 0.80
CA THR A 31 8.67 11.42 0.99
C THR A 31 9.74 10.41 1.40
N ILE A 32 9.33 9.21 1.85
CA ILE A 32 10.26 8.13 2.17
C ILE A 32 10.77 7.51 0.86
N PRO A 33 12.08 7.31 0.66
CA PRO A 33 12.66 6.87 -0.61
C PRO A 33 12.45 5.37 -0.90
N PHE A 34 11.71 4.65 -0.06
CA PHE A 34 11.50 3.21 -0.17
C PHE A 34 10.01 2.89 -0.31
N THR A 35 9.64 2.15 -1.36
CA THR A 35 8.24 1.84 -1.70
C THR A 35 7.59 0.82 -0.77
N ASP A 36 8.37 0.11 0.04
CA ASP A 36 7.89 -0.72 1.14
C ASP A 36 7.21 0.11 2.24
N ALA A 37 7.72 1.31 2.53
CA ALA A 37 7.08 2.24 3.45
C ALA A 37 5.74 2.75 2.89
N TRP A 38 5.63 2.93 1.57
CA TRP A 38 4.38 3.35 0.92
C TRP A 38 3.35 2.22 1.01
N TYR A 39 3.77 0.98 0.79
CA TYR A 39 2.93 -0.22 0.97
C TYR A 39 2.43 -0.35 2.40
N PHE A 40 3.33 -0.22 3.39
CA PHE A 40 2.96 -0.19 4.80
C PHE A 40 1.93 0.92 5.08
N GLY A 41 2.18 2.13 4.59
CA GLY A 41 1.25 3.25 4.72
C GLY A 41 -0.11 3.01 4.08
N ALA A 42 -0.15 2.37 2.92
CA ALA A 42 -1.39 1.98 2.25
C ALA A 42 -2.17 0.96 3.09
N GLY A 43 -1.49 -0.03 3.67
CA GLY A 43 -2.10 -0.98 4.59
C GLY A 43 -2.69 -0.29 5.83
N MET A 44 -1.95 0.66 6.42
CA MET A 44 -2.42 1.45 7.55
C MET A 44 -3.66 2.29 7.21
N LEU A 45 -3.68 2.93 6.04
CA LEU A 45 -4.82 3.71 5.56
C LEU A 45 -6.06 2.83 5.32
N SER A 46 -5.86 1.64 4.74
CA SER A 46 -6.95 0.69 4.51
C SER A 46 -7.52 0.17 5.84
N PHE A 47 -6.65 -0.13 6.80
CA PHE A 47 -7.03 -0.54 8.16
C PHE A 47 -7.96 0.49 8.83
N VAL A 48 -7.62 1.78 8.75
CA VAL A 48 -8.41 2.87 9.36
C VAL A 48 -9.62 3.33 8.52
N GLY A 49 -10.01 2.59 7.48
CA GLY A 49 -11.18 2.93 6.66
C GLY A 49 -10.97 4.17 5.78
N LYS A 50 -9.76 4.32 5.24
CA LYS A 50 -9.40 5.34 4.24
C LYS A 50 -9.00 4.67 2.93
N GLU A 51 -9.91 3.82 2.43
CA GLU A 51 -9.73 2.94 1.27
C GLU A 51 -9.27 3.71 0.02
N ASP A 52 -9.88 4.86 -0.30
CA ASP A 52 -9.49 5.66 -1.48
C ASP A 52 -8.03 6.11 -1.40
N THR A 53 -7.60 6.58 -0.22
CA THR A 53 -6.22 7.04 0.02
C THR A 53 -5.26 5.86 0.04
N ALA A 54 -5.68 4.73 0.62
CA ALA A 54 -4.93 3.48 0.63
C ALA A 54 -4.64 2.99 -0.78
N ILE A 55 -5.66 2.91 -1.64
CA ILE A 55 -5.51 2.43 -3.02
C ILE A 55 -4.60 3.36 -3.83
N ARG A 56 -4.75 4.69 -3.70
CA ARG A 56 -3.86 5.63 -4.39
C ARG A 56 -2.39 5.42 -4.00
N LEU A 57 -2.12 5.22 -2.72
CA LEU A 57 -0.76 5.00 -2.22
C LEU A 57 -0.21 3.62 -2.63
N LEU A 58 -1.02 2.56 -2.52
CA LEU A 58 -0.66 1.21 -2.96
C LEU A 58 -0.30 1.19 -4.44
N ARG A 59 -1.14 1.83 -5.28
CA ARG A 59 -0.90 1.95 -6.71
C ARG A 59 0.42 2.65 -6.99
N ALA A 60 0.69 3.79 -6.35
CA ALA A 60 1.95 4.50 -6.50
C ALA A 60 3.17 3.62 -6.13
N ALA A 61 3.06 2.81 -5.07
CA ALA A 61 4.13 1.90 -4.66
C ALA A 61 4.42 0.82 -5.71
N LEU A 62 3.37 0.16 -6.20
CA LEU A 62 3.44 -0.92 -7.19
C LEU A 62 3.89 -0.43 -8.57
N GLU A 63 3.44 0.75 -8.99
CA GLU A 63 3.84 1.37 -10.26
C GLU A 63 5.30 1.83 -10.25
N HIS A 64 5.84 2.22 -9.10
CA HIS A 64 7.20 2.74 -9.00
C HIS A 64 8.27 1.64 -9.01
N SER A 65 8.25 0.72 -8.04
CA SER A 65 9.29 -0.30 -7.94
C SER A 65 8.96 -1.52 -7.06
N LEU A 66 7.76 -1.59 -6.49
CA LEU A 66 7.44 -2.62 -5.50
C LEU A 66 6.95 -3.93 -6.14
N CYS A 67 7.75 -4.98 -6.05
CA CYS A 67 7.44 -6.32 -6.58
C CYS A 67 6.80 -7.26 -5.53
N VAL A 68 5.72 -6.85 -4.86
CA VAL A 68 5.10 -7.62 -3.75
C VAL A 68 4.08 -8.68 -4.19
N TYR A 69 3.96 -8.97 -5.49
CA TYR A 69 3.16 -10.11 -5.95
C TYR A 69 3.89 -11.44 -5.64
N PRO A 70 3.23 -12.47 -5.06
CA PRO A 70 1.79 -12.59 -4.80
C PRO A 70 1.34 -12.17 -3.39
N SER A 71 2.24 -11.73 -2.51
CA SER A 71 1.93 -11.39 -1.11
C SER A 71 0.79 -10.39 -0.95
N VAL A 72 0.71 -9.39 -1.83
CA VAL A 72 -0.39 -8.38 -1.83
C VAL A 72 -1.79 -9.00 -1.99
N ASP A 73 -1.90 -10.20 -2.60
CA ASP A 73 -3.18 -10.88 -2.75
C ASP A 73 -3.71 -11.45 -1.44
N TYR A 74 -2.82 -11.71 -0.47
CA TYR A 74 -3.12 -12.38 0.79
C TYR A 74 -2.97 -11.48 2.01
N ASP A 75 -2.49 -10.25 1.81
CA ASP A 75 -2.33 -9.30 2.90
C ASP A 75 -3.72 -8.85 3.41
N PRO A 76 -4.06 -9.14 4.68
CA PRO A 76 -5.39 -8.86 5.23
C PRO A 76 -5.67 -7.36 5.35
N LEU A 77 -4.64 -6.51 5.35
CA LEU A 77 -4.85 -5.06 5.41
C LEU A 77 -5.60 -4.54 4.18
N PHE A 78 -5.57 -5.26 3.06
CA PHE A 78 -6.25 -4.88 1.83
C PHE A 78 -7.58 -5.61 1.58
N ASP A 79 -8.11 -6.37 2.55
CA ASP A 79 -9.35 -7.14 2.37
C ASP A 79 -10.52 -6.29 1.84
N LYS A 80 -10.68 -5.07 2.37
CA LYS A 80 -11.76 -4.15 2.00
C LYS A 80 -11.65 -3.61 0.56
N VAL A 81 -10.43 -3.54 0.03
CA VAL A 81 -10.13 -2.94 -1.28
C VAL A 81 -9.79 -3.96 -2.36
N ARG A 82 -9.56 -5.23 -1.99
CA ARG A 82 -9.10 -6.29 -2.91
C ARG A 82 -10.00 -6.48 -4.14
N GLN A 83 -11.30 -6.28 -3.97
CA GLN A 83 -12.29 -6.46 -5.05
C GLN A 83 -12.42 -5.25 -5.98
N TRP A 84 -11.85 -4.10 -5.61
CA TRP A 84 -11.95 -2.86 -6.38
C TRP A 84 -11.16 -2.96 -7.68
N GLU A 85 -11.61 -2.26 -8.72
CA GLU A 85 -10.98 -2.33 -10.03
C GLU A 85 -9.60 -1.66 -10.02
N GLU A 86 -9.45 -0.62 -9.23
CA GLU A 86 -8.19 0.08 -9.00
C GLU A 86 -7.16 -0.83 -8.32
N PHE A 87 -7.59 -1.68 -7.38
CA PHE A 87 -6.71 -2.67 -6.76
C PHE A 87 -6.24 -3.71 -7.79
N LYS A 88 -7.16 -4.25 -8.59
CA LYS A 88 -6.82 -5.21 -9.66
C LYS A 88 -5.88 -4.61 -10.69
N THR A 89 -6.07 -3.33 -11.03
CA THR A 89 -5.20 -2.57 -11.92
C THR A 89 -3.80 -2.40 -11.31
N ALA A 90 -3.71 -1.92 -10.06
CA ALA A 90 -2.46 -1.74 -9.36
C ALA A 90 -1.68 -3.07 -9.21
N ARG A 91 -2.39 -4.16 -8.92
CA ARG A 91 -1.85 -5.53 -8.84
C ARG A 91 -1.13 -5.96 -10.14
N GLN A 92 -1.59 -5.51 -11.32
CA GLN A 92 -0.91 -5.84 -12.57
C GLN A 92 0.52 -5.29 -12.63
N ALA A 93 0.76 -4.10 -12.05
CA ALA A 93 2.11 -3.55 -11.95
C ALA A 93 3.01 -4.43 -11.07
N GLY A 94 2.51 -4.91 -9.93
CA GLY A 94 3.21 -5.86 -9.07
C GLY A 94 3.57 -7.18 -9.77
N ILE A 95 2.63 -7.72 -10.57
CA ILE A 95 2.87 -8.93 -11.39
C ILE A 95 3.96 -8.67 -12.43
N ALA A 96 3.88 -7.55 -13.15
CA ALA A 96 4.87 -7.19 -14.16
C ALA A 96 6.26 -7.01 -13.54
N CYS A 97 6.33 -6.38 -12.36
CA CYS A 97 7.55 -6.25 -11.57
C CYS A 97 8.15 -7.62 -11.23
N GLN A 98 7.37 -8.54 -10.67
CA GLN A 98 7.84 -9.89 -10.35
C GLN A 98 8.35 -10.64 -11.60
N LYS A 99 7.61 -10.57 -12.71
CA LYS A 99 7.98 -11.23 -13.97
C LYS A 99 9.33 -10.75 -14.50
N LYS A 100 9.69 -9.47 -14.30
CA LYS A 100 11.00 -8.92 -14.69
C LYS A 100 12.16 -9.66 -13.99
N PHE A 101 11.94 -10.12 -12.76
CA PHE A 101 12.96 -10.78 -11.95
C PHE A 101 12.89 -12.32 -11.98
N ALA A 102 11.84 -12.91 -12.56
CA ALA A 102 11.67 -14.37 -12.67
C ALA A 102 12.88 -15.10 -13.30
N PRO A 103 13.61 -14.55 -14.31
CA PRO A 103 14.81 -15.21 -14.84
C PRO A 103 15.96 -15.32 -13.83
N TYR A 104 16.02 -14.41 -12.85
CA TYR A 104 17.12 -14.33 -11.88
C TYR A 104 16.91 -15.26 -10.68
N THR A 105 15.71 -15.84 -10.50
CA THR A 105 15.41 -16.71 -9.35
C THR A 105 16.09 -18.09 -9.42
N ARG A 106 16.80 -18.39 -10.52
CA ARG A 106 17.49 -19.67 -10.76
C ARG A 106 19.00 -19.52 -10.94
N ILE A 107 19.56 -18.32 -10.77
CA ILE A 107 21.01 -18.13 -10.83
C ILE A 107 21.59 -18.75 -9.56
N GLN A 108 22.20 -19.93 -9.71
CA GLN A 108 23.06 -20.47 -8.67
C GLN A 108 24.36 -19.67 -8.68
N ILE A 109 24.64 -18.98 -7.58
CA ILE A 109 25.96 -18.40 -7.34
C ILE A 109 26.89 -19.60 -7.13
N GLN A 110 27.79 -19.83 -8.09
CA GLN A 110 28.87 -20.82 -7.96
C GLN A 110 29.94 -20.31 -7.00
#